data_AF-A0A3S4EQU2-F1
#
_entry.id   AF-A0A3S4EQU2-F1
#
_cell.length_a   1.000
_cell.length_b   1.000
_cell.length_c   1.000
_cell.angle_alpha   90.00
_cell.angle_beta   90.00
_cell.angle_gamma   90.00
#
_symmetry.space_group_name_H-M   'P 1'
#
loop_
_entity.id
_entity.type
_entity.pdbx_description
1 polymer ?
#
loop_
_entity_poly.entity_id
_entity_poly.type
_entity_poly.pdbx_seq_one_letter_code
_entity_poly.pdbx_strand_id
1 'polypeptide(L)'
;MDISTFGRVKARAAAIYCTPPALKLSQRGDAVGYVPLDKRTWFVPEVLDGMEHLSLVCIDNIECVAGDELWEMAIFDLYNRILESGKTRLLITGDRPPRQLNLGLPDLASRLDWGQIYKLQPLSDEDKLQALQLRARLRGFELPEDVGRFLLKRLDREMRTLFMTLDQLDHASITAQRKLTIPFVKEILKL
;
A
#
# COMPACT_ATOMS: atom_id res chain seq x y z
N MET A 1 32.56 11.40 2.96
CA MET A 1 32.54 11.59 4.42
C MET A 1 31.11 11.95 4.78
N ASP A 2 30.20 10.99 4.90
CA ASP A 2 30.05 9.93 5.91
C ASP A 2 29.03 10.36 6.98
N ILE A 3 28.39 9.36 7.60
CA ILE A 3 27.61 9.40 8.85
C ILE A 3 26.08 9.36 8.65
N SER A 4 25.63 8.12 8.42
CA SER A 4 24.66 7.44 9.30
C SER A 4 23.40 8.20 9.72
N THR A 5 22.27 7.86 9.10
CA THR A 5 21.06 7.50 9.86
C THR A 5 20.26 6.52 9.01
N PHE A 6 20.66 5.24 9.04
CA PHE A 6 19.88 4.13 8.46
C PHE A 6 18.66 3.87 9.37
N GLY A 7 17.76 4.85 9.44
CA GLY A 7 16.43 4.68 10.02
C GLY A 7 15.62 3.84 9.04
N ARG A 8 15.37 2.58 9.41
CA ARG A 8 14.54 1.60 8.69
C ARG A 8 13.43 2.28 7.88
N VAL A 9 13.63 2.45 6.58
CA VAL A 9 12.59 2.90 5.66
C VAL A 9 11.71 1.68 5.40
N LYS A 10 10.73 1.46 6.27
CA LYS A 10 9.56 0.66 5.91
C LYS A 10 8.71 1.53 4.99
N ALA A 11 9.05 1.55 3.70
CA ALA A 11 8.11 1.94 2.66
C ALA A 11 7.08 0.81 2.52
N ARG A 12 6.23 0.64 3.55
CA ARG A 12 5.01 -0.15 3.39
C ARG A 12 4.09 0.69 2.54
N ALA A 13 3.68 0.14 1.40
CA ALA A 13 2.55 0.62 0.62
C ALA A 13 1.33 0.73 1.54
N ALA A 14 1.18 1.89 2.16
CA ALA A 14 -0.07 2.31 2.73
C ALA A 14 -0.74 3.07 1.59
N ALA A 15 -1.54 2.33 0.81
CA ALA A 15 -2.53 2.87 -0.09
C ALA A 15 -3.51 3.72 0.73
N ILE A 16 -3.09 4.95 0.98
CA ILE A 16 -3.83 5.98 1.65
C ILE A 16 -3.74 7.12 0.70
N TYR A 17 -4.63 7.10 -0.28
CA TYR A 17 -5.50 8.21 -0.60
C TYR A 17 -6.41 7.72 -1.75
N CYS A 18 -7.71 7.82 -1.51
CA CYS A 18 -8.72 8.01 -2.55
C CYS A 18 -8.74 6.93 -3.66
N THR A 19 -9.36 5.78 -3.38
CA THR A 19 -9.64 4.68 -4.32
C THR A 19 -8.42 4.24 -5.16
N PRO A 20 -7.77 3.10 -4.86
CA PRO A 20 -6.71 2.61 -5.74
C PRO A 20 -7.24 2.55 -7.18
N PRO A 21 -6.44 2.85 -8.21
CA PRO A 21 -6.90 2.83 -9.61
C PRO A 21 -7.63 1.53 -9.98
N ALA A 22 -7.27 0.42 -9.32
CA ALA A 22 -7.99 -0.87 -9.36
C ALA A 22 -9.47 -0.78 -8.97
N LEU A 23 -9.82 -0.03 -7.92
CA LEU A 23 -11.21 0.10 -7.44
C LEU A 23 -12.05 0.95 -8.39
N LYS A 24 -11.47 2.01 -8.99
CA LYS A 24 -12.17 2.84 -10.00
C LYS A 24 -12.41 2.09 -11.31
N LEU A 25 -11.47 1.25 -11.73
CA LEU A 25 -11.62 0.41 -12.94
C LEU A 25 -12.61 -0.75 -12.68
N SER A 26 -12.54 -1.38 -11.51
CA SER A 26 -13.51 -2.40 -11.10
C SER A 26 -14.96 -1.86 -11.08
N GLN A 27 -15.16 -0.61 -10.67
CA GLN A 27 -16.47 0.06 -10.70
C GLN A 27 -17.00 0.35 -12.13
N ARG A 28 -16.16 0.24 -13.16
CA ARG A 28 -16.53 0.37 -14.58
C ARG A 28 -16.79 -0.98 -15.27
N GLY A 29 -16.65 -2.09 -14.55
CA GLY A 29 -16.80 -3.45 -15.11
C GLY A 29 -15.52 -3.99 -15.77
N ASP A 30 -14.39 -3.29 -15.65
CA ASP A 30 -13.11 -3.74 -16.18
C ASP A 30 -12.51 -4.83 -15.29
N ALA A 31 -11.96 -5.88 -15.90
CA ALA A 31 -11.30 -6.96 -15.18
C ALA A 31 -9.92 -6.50 -14.65
N VAL A 32 -9.69 -6.66 -13.35
CA VAL A 32 -8.46 -6.20 -12.66
C VAL A 32 -7.88 -7.32 -11.82
N GLY A 33 -6.55 -7.47 -11.85
CA GLY A 33 -5.80 -8.43 -11.05
C GLY A 33 -4.98 -7.74 -9.96
N TYR A 34 -4.93 -8.33 -8.75
CA TYR A 34 -4.05 -7.88 -7.66
C TYR A 34 -3.30 -9.07 -7.07
N VAL A 35 -1.97 -8.99 -7.05
CA VAL A 35 -1.06 -10.06 -6.62
C VAL A 35 -0.17 -9.56 -5.48
N PRO A 36 -0.47 -9.93 -4.22
CA PRO A 36 0.35 -9.58 -3.06
C PRO A 36 1.51 -10.57 -2.86
N LEU A 37 2.73 -10.23 -3.27
CA LEU A 37 3.87 -11.15 -3.24
C LEU A 37 4.40 -11.46 -1.83
N ASP A 38 4.03 -10.65 -0.83
CA ASP A 38 4.24 -10.96 0.59
C ASP A 38 3.41 -12.17 1.06
N LYS A 39 2.41 -12.58 0.28
CA LYS A 39 1.55 -13.74 0.51
C LYS A 39 1.74 -14.85 -0.53
N ARG A 40 2.84 -14.82 -1.29
CA ARG A 40 3.09 -15.80 -2.36
C ARG A 40 3.11 -17.25 -1.91
N THR A 41 3.29 -17.54 -0.63
CA THR A 41 3.21 -18.91 -0.09
C THR A 41 1.82 -19.56 -0.25
N TRP A 42 0.79 -18.75 -0.54
CA TRP A 42 -0.59 -19.22 -0.68
C TRP A 42 -1.00 -19.50 -2.13
N PHE A 43 -0.12 -19.24 -3.09
CA PHE A 43 -0.39 -19.44 -4.52
C PHE A 43 0.91 -19.72 -5.29
N VAL A 44 0.79 -20.04 -6.58
CA VAL A 44 1.93 -20.45 -7.42
C VAL A 44 2.14 -19.44 -8.56
N PRO A 45 3.35 -19.34 -9.15
CA PRO A 45 3.66 -18.35 -10.19
C PRO A 45 2.71 -18.37 -11.39
N GLU A 46 2.15 -19.54 -11.73
CA GLU A 46 1.20 -19.76 -12.82
C GLU A 46 -0.10 -18.96 -12.64
N VAL A 47 -0.37 -18.41 -11.44
CA VAL A 47 -1.47 -17.47 -11.23
C VAL A 47 -1.35 -16.22 -12.12
N LEU A 48 -0.15 -15.89 -12.58
CA LEU A 48 0.13 -14.75 -13.46
C LEU A 48 -0.26 -15.03 -14.93
N ASP A 49 -0.56 -16.27 -15.29
CA ASP A 49 -0.92 -16.62 -16.66
C ASP A 49 -2.34 -16.17 -17.01
N GLY A 50 -2.50 -15.55 -18.18
CA GLY A 50 -3.75 -14.95 -18.63
C GLY A 50 -4.05 -13.58 -18.01
N MET A 51 -3.23 -13.08 -17.07
CA MET A 51 -3.39 -11.73 -16.52
C MET A 51 -3.17 -10.63 -17.57
N GLU A 52 -2.48 -10.93 -18.68
CA GLU A 52 -2.33 -10.05 -19.84
C GLU A 52 -3.63 -9.77 -20.62
N HIS A 53 -4.74 -10.43 -20.25
CA HIS A 53 -6.06 -10.11 -20.77
C HIS A 53 -6.85 -9.15 -19.87
N LEU A 54 -6.34 -8.84 -18.68
CA LEU A 54 -6.95 -7.92 -17.74
C LEU A 54 -6.68 -6.47 -18.17
N SER A 55 -7.53 -5.53 -17.74
CA SER A 55 -7.36 -4.11 -18.02
C SER A 55 -6.29 -3.45 -17.15
N LEU A 56 -6.05 -4.01 -15.96
CA LEU A 56 -5.03 -3.60 -15.01
C LEU A 56 -4.54 -4.80 -14.19
N VAL A 57 -3.22 -4.89 -14.03
CA VAL A 57 -2.56 -5.84 -13.13
C VAL A 57 -1.73 -5.05 -12.12
N CYS A 58 -1.91 -5.35 -10.84
CA CYS A 58 -1.18 -4.76 -9.74
C CYS A 58 -0.35 -5.85 -9.04
N ILE A 59 0.97 -5.71 -9.07
CA ILE A 59 1.91 -6.56 -8.33
C ILE A 59 2.40 -5.77 -7.11
N ASP A 60 2.20 -6.32 -5.92
CA ASP A 60 2.53 -5.63 -4.67
C ASP A 60 3.72 -6.29 -3.98
N ASN A 61 4.67 -5.49 -3.48
CA ASN A 61 5.85 -5.90 -2.70
C ASN A 61 6.84 -6.80 -3.49
N ILE A 62 7.29 -6.34 -4.66
CA ILE A 62 8.19 -7.12 -5.54
C ILE A 62 9.53 -7.53 -4.91
N GLU A 63 10.00 -6.82 -3.88
CA GLU A 63 11.18 -7.20 -3.10
C GLU A 63 11.03 -8.59 -2.43
N CYS A 64 9.80 -9.08 -2.26
CA CYS A 64 9.54 -10.37 -1.62
C CYS A 64 10.03 -11.55 -2.46
N VAL A 65 10.16 -11.39 -3.78
CA VAL A 65 10.58 -12.44 -4.71
C VAL A 65 12.03 -12.29 -5.17
N ALA A 66 12.78 -11.33 -4.63
CA ALA A 66 14.18 -11.17 -4.97
C ALA A 66 14.99 -12.42 -4.58
N GLY A 67 15.67 -13.02 -5.56
CA GLY A 67 16.41 -14.27 -5.46
C GLY A 67 15.56 -15.53 -5.68
N ASP A 68 14.28 -15.40 -5.99
CA ASP A 68 13.38 -16.52 -6.29
C ASP A 68 13.19 -16.64 -7.82
N GLU A 69 14.06 -17.43 -8.46
CA GLU A 69 14.15 -17.50 -9.93
C GLU A 69 12.81 -17.85 -10.60
N LEU A 70 12.00 -18.70 -9.98
CA LEU A 70 10.69 -19.08 -10.52
C LEU A 70 9.74 -17.88 -10.57
N TRP A 71 9.68 -17.12 -9.48
CA TRP A 71 8.84 -15.93 -9.39
C TRP A 71 9.37 -14.78 -10.26
N GLU A 72 10.69 -14.57 -10.29
CA GLU A 72 11.29 -13.56 -11.14
C GLU A 72 11.04 -13.84 -12.62
N MET A 73 11.17 -15.10 -13.06
CA MET A 73 10.86 -15.49 -14.44
C MET A 73 9.39 -15.28 -14.78
N ALA A 74 8.48 -15.71 -13.90
CA ALA A 74 7.04 -15.56 -14.15
C ALA A 74 6.61 -14.09 -14.27
N ILE A 75 7.20 -13.19 -13.45
CA ILE A 75 6.94 -11.75 -13.54
C ILE A 75 7.55 -11.17 -14.82
N PHE A 76 8.74 -11.63 -15.21
CA PHE A 76 9.37 -11.21 -16.46
C PHE A 76 8.52 -11.60 -17.68
N ASP A 77 8.02 -12.83 -17.71
CA ASP A 77 7.15 -13.32 -18.79
C ASP A 77 5.83 -12.55 -18.83
N LEU A 78 5.20 -12.31 -17.68
CA LEU A 78 4.01 -11.48 -17.57
C LEU A 78 4.25 -10.07 -18.14
N TYR A 79 5.38 -9.44 -17.81
CA TYR A 79 5.72 -8.12 -18.33
C TYR A 79 5.78 -8.12 -19.85
N ASN A 80 6.46 -9.11 -20.44
CA ASN A 80 6.58 -9.23 -21.89
C ASN A 80 5.21 -9.45 -22.56
N ARG A 81 4.38 -10.36 -22.02
CA ARG A 81 3.02 -10.59 -22.53
C ARG A 81 2.14 -9.33 -22.48
N ILE A 82 2.21 -8.56 -21.39
CA ILE A 82 1.49 -7.28 -21.26
C ILE A 82 1.99 -6.25 -22.28
N LEU A 83 3.31 -6.15 -22.46
CA LEU A 83 3.92 -5.22 -23.41
C LEU A 83 3.51 -5.56 -24.86
N GLU A 84 3.50 -6.84 -25.21
CA GLU A 84 3.08 -7.34 -26.52
C GLU A 84 1.58 -7.10 -26.77
N SER A 85 0.73 -7.30 -25.76
CA SER A 85 -0.71 -7.10 -25.90
C SER A 85 -1.09 -5.63 -26.07
N GLY A 86 -0.38 -4.72 -25.40
CA GLY A 86 -0.59 -3.28 -25.42
C GLY A 86 -1.92 -2.80 -24.81
N LYS A 87 -2.71 -3.71 -24.22
CA LYS A 87 -4.06 -3.44 -23.70
C LYS A 87 -4.12 -3.40 -22.18
N THR A 88 -3.12 -3.98 -21.52
CA THR A 88 -3.08 -4.14 -20.07
C THR A 88 -2.17 -3.09 -19.44
N ARG A 89 -2.65 -2.48 -18.36
CA ARG A 89 -1.82 -1.59 -17.53
C ARG A 89 -1.15 -2.43 -16.45
N LEU A 90 0.12 -2.15 -16.16
CA LEU A 90 0.87 -2.83 -15.11
C LEU A 90 1.32 -1.81 -14.06
N LEU A 91 1.01 -2.09 -12.80
CA LEU A 91 1.49 -1.34 -11.64
C LEU A 91 2.27 -2.28 -10.74
N ILE A 92 3.47 -1.87 -10.36
CA ILE A 92 4.36 -2.64 -9.48
C ILE A 92 4.78 -1.73 -8.34
N THR A 93 4.71 -2.24 -7.11
CA THR A 93 5.24 -1.58 -5.92
C THR A 93 6.44 -2.35 -5.39
N GLY A 94 7.32 -1.64 -4.69
CA GLY A 94 8.31 -2.26 -3.83
C GLY A 94 8.93 -1.29 -2.85
N ASP A 95 9.73 -1.83 -1.93
CA ASP A 95 10.36 -1.04 -0.85
C ASP A 95 11.54 -0.17 -1.33
N ARG A 96 12.09 -0.47 -2.51
CA ARG A 96 13.30 0.13 -3.09
C ARG A 96 13.19 0.31 -4.60
N PRO A 97 14.03 1.19 -5.20
CA PRO A 97 14.14 1.29 -6.66
C PRO A 97 14.57 -0.03 -7.29
N PRO A 98 14.20 -0.31 -8.56
CA PRO A 98 14.53 -1.56 -9.26
C PRO A 98 16.00 -1.96 -9.18
N ARG A 99 16.91 -1.00 -9.34
CA ARG A 99 18.37 -1.20 -9.27
C ARG A 99 18.89 -1.66 -7.90
N GLN A 100 18.09 -1.55 -6.85
CA GLN A 100 18.44 -1.91 -5.46
C GLN A 100 17.65 -3.12 -4.95
N LEU A 101 16.81 -3.75 -5.77
CA LEU A 101 16.04 -4.93 -5.40
C LEU A 101 16.90 -6.20 -5.33
N ASN A 102 18.11 -6.20 -5.88
CA ASN A 102 19.02 -7.35 -5.94
C ASN A 102 18.34 -8.60 -6.56
N LEU A 103 17.59 -8.40 -7.65
CA LEU A 103 16.98 -9.49 -8.41
C LEU A 103 18.07 -10.38 -9.01
N GLY A 104 17.83 -11.70 -9.02
CA GLY A 104 18.72 -12.67 -9.66
C GLY A 104 18.73 -12.53 -11.18
N LEU A 105 17.61 -12.13 -11.76
CA LEU A 105 17.40 -11.93 -13.19
C LEU A 105 17.65 -10.46 -13.60
N PRO A 106 18.79 -10.14 -14.24
CA PRO A 106 19.13 -8.77 -14.60
C PRO A 106 18.19 -8.18 -15.67
N ASP A 107 17.59 -9.03 -16.49
CA ASP A 107 16.62 -8.61 -17.50
C ASP A 107 15.34 -8.08 -16.88
N LEU A 108 14.84 -8.73 -15.80
CA LEU A 108 13.69 -8.22 -15.05
C LEU A 108 14.00 -6.86 -14.43
N ALA A 109 15.17 -6.72 -13.78
CA ALA A 109 15.60 -5.43 -13.22
C ALA A 109 15.63 -4.32 -14.29
N SER A 110 16.12 -4.64 -15.49
CA SER A 110 16.14 -3.72 -16.62
C SER A 110 14.73 -3.34 -17.08
N ARG A 111 13.80 -4.29 -17.20
CA ARG A 111 12.40 -4.01 -17.58
C ARG A 111 11.69 -3.12 -16.57
N LEU A 112 11.93 -3.33 -15.28
CA LEU A 112 11.41 -2.48 -14.21
C LEU A 112 11.99 -1.06 -14.28
N ASP A 113 13.26 -0.92 -14.65
CA ASP A 113 13.93 0.37 -14.80
C ASP A 113 13.49 1.17 -16.04
N TRP A 114 13.01 0.48 -17.07
CA TRP A 114 12.45 1.11 -18.28
C TRP A 114 11.10 1.78 -18.04
N GLY A 115 10.36 1.38 -17.00
CA GLY A 115 9.08 1.97 -16.64
C GLY A 115 9.19 3.37 -16.02
N GLN A 116 8.05 4.05 -15.87
CA GLN A 116 8.00 5.27 -15.08
C GLN A 116 8.08 4.95 -13.58
N ILE A 117 9.19 5.31 -12.96
CA ILE A 117 9.43 5.09 -11.54
C ILE A 117 9.04 6.33 -10.74
N TYR A 118 8.15 6.14 -9.77
CA TYR A 118 7.76 7.19 -8.83
C TYR A 118 8.14 6.80 -7.41
N LYS A 119 8.84 7.69 -6.72
CA LYS A 119 9.11 7.54 -5.29
C LYS A 119 7.93 8.08 -4.50
N LEU A 120 7.20 7.19 -3.82
CA LEU A 120 6.14 7.60 -2.91
C LEU A 120 6.75 8.27 -1.67
N GLN A 121 6.36 9.51 -1.43
CA GLN A 121 6.79 10.23 -0.22
C GLN A 121 5.85 9.90 0.93
N PRO A 122 6.38 9.68 2.14
CA PRO A 122 5.54 9.57 3.32
C PRO A 122 4.80 10.88 3.57
N LEU A 123 3.60 10.78 4.11
CA LEU A 123 2.80 11.93 4.50
C LEU A 123 3.48 12.73 5.62
N SER A 124 3.39 14.07 5.57
CA SER A 124 3.75 14.92 6.70
C SER A 124 2.77 14.69 7.86
N ASP A 125 3.12 15.08 9.09
CA ASP A 125 2.21 14.90 10.23
C ASP A 125 0.89 15.68 10.03
N GLU A 126 0.92 16.80 9.30
CA GLU A 126 -0.28 17.56 8.94
C GLU A 126 -1.13 16.83 7.89
N ASP A 127 -0.50 16.25 6.86
CA ASP A 127 -1.21 15.44 5.86
C ASP A 127 -1.80 14.17 6.49
N LYS A 128 -1.11 13.56 7.46
CA LYS A 128 -1.63 12.41 8.21
C LYS A 128 -2.89 12.77 9.00
N LEU A 129 -2.91 13.93 9.65
CA LEU A 129 -4.10 14.42 10.33
C LEU A 129 -5.27 14.57 9.36
N GLN A 130 -5.04 15.19 8.20
CA GLN A 130 -6.05 15.33 7.16
C GLN A 130 -6.51 13.98 6.61
N ALA A 131 -5.60 13.01 6.42
CA ALA A 131 -5.92 11.65 6.02
C ALA A 131 -6.85 10.96 7.02
N LEU A 132 -6.58 11.11 8.32
CA LEU A 132 -7.41 10.55 9.40
C LEU A 132 -8.80 11.18 9.42
N GLN A 133 -8.89 12.50 9.31
CA GLN A 133 -10.16 13.21 9.25
C GLN A 133 -10.97 12.82 8.00
N LEU A 134 -10.31 12.70 6.83
CA LEU A 134 -10.95 12.25 5.61
C LEU A 134 -11.51 10.83 5.75
N ARG A 135 -10.74 9.90 6.34
CA ARG A 135 -11.19 8.52 6.56
C ARG A 135 -12.35 8.46 7.55
N ALA A 136 -12.33 9.26 8.61
CA ALA A 136 -13.44 9.37 9.55
C ALA A 136 -14.73 9.83 8.84
N ARG A 137 -14.65 10.90 8.04
CA ARG A 137 -15.80 11.42 7.27
C ARG A 137 -16.36 10.38 6.30
N LEU A 138 -15.49 9.64 5.60
CA LEU A 138 -15.91 8.56 4.69
C LEU A 138 -16.60 7.39 5.41
N ARG A 139 -16.32 7.20 6.71
CA ARG A 139 -17.00 6.22 7.57
C ARG A 139 -18.27 6.77 8.23
N GLY A 140 -18.55 8.07 8.10
CA GLY A 140 -19.76 8.70 8.64
C GLY A 140 -19.61 9.28 10.04
N PHE A 141 -18.40 9.46 10.56
CA PHE A 141 -18.16 10.14 11.82
C PHE A 141 -17.13 11.27 11.70
N GLU A 142 -17.12 12.16 12.69
CA GLU A 142 -16.19 13.28 12.74
C GLU A 142 -15.04 12.98 13.69
N LEU A 143 -13.81 13.22 13.23
CA LEU A 143 -12.60 13.18 14.06
C LEU A 143 -12.17 14.62 14.38
N PRO A 144 -12.39 15.09 15.63
CA PRO A 144 -11.91 16.40 16.06
C PRO A 144 -10.38 16.53 15.90
N GLU A 145 -9.92 17.73 15.57
CA GLU A 145 -8.50 18.01 15.33
C GLU A 145 -7.63 17.73 16.58
N ASP A 146 -8.09 18.13 17.76
CA ASP A 146 -7.41 17.91 19.03
C ASP A 146 -7.22 16.41 19.32
N VAL A 147 -8.24 15.60 19.03
CA VAL A 147 -8.18 14.14 19.13
C VAL A 147 -7.22 13.56 18.09
N GLY A 148 -7.28 14.02 16.83
CA GLY A 148 -6.37 13.59 15.78
C GLY A 148 -4.89 13.89 16.10
N ARG A 149 -4.60 15.11 16.57
CA ARG A 149 -3.25 15.50 17.01
C ARG A 149 -2.80 14.71 18.25
N PHE A 150 -3.72 14.42 19.17
CA PHE A 150 -3.44 13.54 20.31
C PHE A 150 -3.01 12.13 19.86
N LEU A 151 -3.72 11.53 18.90
CA LEU A 151 -3.38 10.22 18.34
C LEU A 151 -1.99 10.23 17.68
N LEU A 152 -1.69 11.24 16.85
CA LEU A 152 -0.38 11.37 16.19
C LEU A 152 0.80 11.55 17.17
N LYS A 153 0.54 12.14 18.35
CA LYS A 153 1.57 12.36 19.37
C LYS A 153 1.80 11.12 20.25
N ARG A 154 0.76 10.32 20.49
CA ARG A 154 0.78 9.22 21.46
C ARG A 154 0.97 7.84 20.83
N LEU A 155 0.60 7.68 19.57
CA LEU A 155 0.74 6.42 18.82
C LEU A 155 1.92 6.47 17.84
N ASP A 156 2.29 5.30 17.35
CA ASP A 156 3.23 5.19 16.24
C ASP A 156 2.71 5.96 15.03
N ARG A 157 3.58 6.78 14.43
CA ARG A 157 3.25 7.62 13.27
C ARG A 157 3.11 6.82 11.96
N GLU A 158 2.95 5.50 12.06
CA GLU A 158 2.63 4.60 10.95
C GLU A 158 1.13 4.67 10.66
N MET A 159 0.79 5.04 9.43
CA MET A 159 -0.60 5.24 9.05
C MET A 159 -1.48 3.98 9.16
N ARG A 160 -0.90 2.78 9.00
CA ARG A 160 -1.64 1.52 9.20
C ARG A 160 -2.17 1.43 10.63
N THR A 161 -1.31 1.69 11.61
CA THR A 161 -1.67 1.68 13.04
C THR A 161 -2.69 2.75 13.36
N LEU A 162 -2.50 3.97 12.84
CA LEU A 162 -3.44 5.08 13.04
C LEU A 162 -4.84 4.75 12.48
N PHE A 163 -4.92 4.11 11.31
CA PHE A 163 -6.20 3.69 10.73
C PHE A 163 -6.85 2.52 11.46
N MET A 164 -6.07 1.54 11.93
CA MET A 164 -6.63 0.47 12.77
C MET A 164 -7.18 1.03 14.08
N THR A 165 -6.47 1.98 14.68
CA THR A 165 -6.92 2.68 15.90
C THR A 165 -8.20 3.47 15.61
N LEU A 166 -8.25 4.18 14.49
CA LEU A 166 -9.43 4.93 14.08
C LEU A 166 -10.65 4.00 13.91
N ASP A 167 -10.46 2.81 13.34
CA ASP A 167 -11.50 1.80 13.18
C ASP A 167 -11.97 1.25 14.56
N GLN A 168 -11.05 1.06 15.52
CA GLN A 168 -11.41 0.67 16.90
C GLN A 168 -12.21 1.77 17.62
N LEU A 169 -11.80 3.03 17.45
CA LEU A 169 -12.47 4.19 18.06
C LEU A 169 -13.86 4.43 17.48
N ASP A 170 -14.04 4.23 16.18
CA ASP A 170 -15.33 4.29 15.50
C ASP A 170 -16.32 3.29 16.13
N HIS A 171 -15.95 2.01 16.18
CA HIS A 171 -16.75 0.95 16.80
C HIS A 171 -17.10 1.24 18.27
N ALA A 172 -16.14 1.74 19.05
CA ALA A 172 -16.36 2.11 20.44
C ALA A 172 -17.32 3.31 20.57
N SER A 173 -17.17 4.32 19.72
CA SER A 173 -18.01 5.53 19.72
C SER A 173 -19.48 5.21 19.40
N ILE A 174 -19.70 4.30 18.44
CA ILE A 174 -21.04 3.82 18.06
C ILE A 174 -21.66 3.04 19.21
N THR A 175 -20.91 2.09 19.78
CA THR A 175 -21.40 1.23 20.88
C THR A 175 -21.76 2.05 22.12
N ALA A 176 -20.97 3.07 22.44
CA ALA A 176 -21.22 3.96 23.57
C ALA A 176 -22.19 5.11 23.25
N GLN A 177 -22.55 5.32 21.98
CA GLN A 177 -23.26 6.51 21.49
C GLN A 177 -22.65 7.84 21.97
N ARG A 178 -21.31 7.91 22.01
CA ARG A 178 -20.55 9.07 22.52
C ARG A 178 -19.71 9.68 21.41
N LYS A 179 -19.60 11.01 21.42
CA LYS A 179 -18.66 11.74 20.56
C LYS A 179 -17.21 11.39 20.94
N LEU A 180 -16.33 11.36 19.94
CA LEU A 180 -14.90 11.21 20.17
C LEU A 180 -14.35 12.42 20.93
N THR A 181 -13.79 12.17 22.10
CA THR A 181 -13.13 13.16 22.96
C THR A 181 -11.84 12.56 23.50
N ILE A 182 -10.85 13.38 23.86
CA ILE A 182 -9.56 12.90 24.38
C ILE A 182 -9.74 11.95 25.58
N PRO A 183 -10.60 12.24 26.59
CA PRO A 183 -10.82 11.31 27.70
C PRO A 183 -11.36 9.95 27.24
N PHE A 184 -12.31 9.95 26.31
CA PHE A 184 -12.88 8.71 25.77
C PHE A 184 -11.84 7.91 24.98
N VAL A 185 -10.99 8.56 24.20
CA VAL A 185 -9.90 7.88 23.49
C VAL A 185 -8.91 7.23 24.45
N LYS A 186 -8.55 7.90 25.55
CA LYS A 186 -7.68 7.31 26.59
C LYS A 186 -8.32 6.08 27.24
N GLU A 187 -9.61 6.14 27.51
CA GLU A 187 -10.40 5.02 28.06
C GLU A 187 -10.33 3.79 27.13
N ILE A 188 -10.60 3.99 25.84
CA ILE A 188 -10.63 2.88 24.85
C ILE A 188 -9.24 2.31 24.56
N LEU A 189 -8.22 3.17 24.46
CA LEU A 189 -6.86 2.76 24.13
C LEU A 189 -6.03 2.37 25.37
N LYS A 190 -6.60 2.49 26.58
CA LYS A 190 -5.94 2.21 27.87
C LYS A 190 -4.63 2.98 28.03
N LEU A 191 -4.65 4.29 27.74
CA LEU A 191 -3.49 5.19 27.65
C LEU A 191 -3.33 6.19 28.79
#